data_AF-A0A7C5XN38-F1
#
_entry.id   AF-A0A7C5XN38-F1
#
_cell.length_a   1.000
_cell.length_b   1.000
_cell.length_c   1.000
_cell.angle_alpha   90.00
_cell.angle_beta   90.00
_cell.angle_gamma   90.00
#
_symmetry.space_group_name_H-M   'P 1'
#
loop_
_entity.id
_entity.type
_entity.pdbx_description
1 polymer ?
#
loop_
_entity_poly.entity_id
_entity_poly.type
_entity_poly.pdbx_seq_one_letter_code
_entity_poly.pdbx_strand_id
1 'polypeptide(L)'
;MGSRPDRETVTGSRWTVDGSGLVRRGPAPHPSPRLRGEGPRKGGAARSGGFSLLELVVVVALIAVLWFVAIDRMLRLRIDAERVAMLQVLGGLRSALGLEVAERVVRRGLASVTELQGANPMELLAERPHNYVGELDGPDPSRVPPGSWYFDRRTRMLVYRVRYPEAFEGGPPEGPPRARFRVEVLWRDRDGDGRLDPRADSVGGVRLAPVEPYRWKTRREGAP
;
A
#
# COMPACT_ATOMS: atom_id res chain seq x y z
N MET A 1 6.60 3.42 -53.03
CA MET A 1 5.54 2.89 -52.13
C MET A 1 5.90 3.34 -50.72
N GLY A 2 5.03 3.95 -49.91
CA GLY A 2 3.57 4.08 -50.03
C GLY A 2 2.86 2.88 -49.35
N SER A 3 1.92 3.05 -48.41
CA SER A 3 1.34 4.29 -47.87
C SER A 3 0.83 4.08 -46.44
N ARG A 4 0.54 5.17 -45.70
CA ARG A 4 -0.32 5.14 -44.50
C ARG A 4 -1.77 5.46 -44.89
N PRO A 5 -2.72 4.59 -44.54
CA PRO A 5 -4.08 4.93 -44.13
C PRO A 5 -4.20 4.79 -42.60
N ASP A 6 -5.22 5.32 -41.92
CA ASP A 6 -6.25 6.24 -42.40
C ASP A 6 -6.63 7.27 -41.31
N ARG A 7 -7.34 8.33 -41.71
CA ARG A 7 -8.03 9.26 -40.79
C ARG A 7 -9.52 9.18 -41.05
N GLU A 8 -10.29 8.64 -40.11
CA GLU A 8 -11.75 8.67 -40.19
C GLU A 8 -12.27 10.11 -40.01
N THR A 9 -12.60 10.76 -41.12
CA THR A 9 -13.32 12.03 -41.13
C THR A 9 -14.82 11.79 -41.19
N VAL A 10 -15.52 11.91 -40.06
CA VAL A 10 -16.98 11.77 -40.03
C VAL A 10 -17.66 13.08 -40.41
N THR A 11 -18.53 12.98 -41.41
CA THR A 11 -19.74 13.76 -41.72
C THR A 11 -20.23 14.72 -40.60
N GLY A 12 -20.61 15.97 -40.86
CA GLY A 12 -20.77 16.67 -42.13
C GLY A 12 -22.08 17.48 -42.13
N SER A 13 -21.99 18.80 -42.35
CA SER A 13 -23.14 19.71 -42.33
C SER A 13 -23.17 20.58 -43.59
N ARG A 14 -24.18 20.34 -44.45
CA ARG A 14 -24.43 21.10 -45.68
C ARG A 14 -25.73 21.87 -45.53
N TRP A 15 -25.63 23.20 -45.40
CA TRP A 15 -26.77 24.11 -45.53
C TRP A 15 -26.68 24.82 -46.89
N THR A 16 -27.79 24.83 -47.62
CA THR A 16 -27.95 25.47 -48.93
C THR A 16 -28.93 26.64 -48.82
N VAL A 17 -28.65 27.75 -49.49
CA VAL A 17 -29.50 28.95 -49.48
C VAL A 17 -29.67 29.49 -50.90
N ASP A 18 -30.88 29.35 -51.46
CA ASP A 18 -31.47 30.10 -52.58
C ASP A 18 -32.98 29.68 -52.66
N GLY A 19 -33.95 30.42 -53.22
CA GLY A 19 -33.90 31.78 -53.78
C GLY A 19 -34.99 32.08 -54.84
N SER A 20 -36.29 32.11 -54.47
CA SER A 20 -37.44 32.61 -55.28
C SER A 20 -38.76 32.32 -54.54
N GLY A 21 -39.93 32.94 -54.79
CA GLY A 21 -40.35 34.00 -55.73
C GLY A 21 -41.64 34.72 -55.25
N LEU A 22 -42.17 35.70 -56.00
CA LEU A 22 -43.00 36.81 -55.47
C LEU A 22 -44.55 36.74 -55.69
N VAL A 23 -45.27 37.70 -55.07
CA VAL A 23 -46.68 38.19 -55.37
C VAL A 23 -47.84 37.33 -54.78
N ARG A 24 -49.05 37.83 -54.40
CA ARG A 24 -49.78 39.10 -54.67
C ARG A 24 -50.38 39.85 -53.42
N ARG A 25 -51.72 39.90 -53.24
CA ARG A 25 -52.61 40.65 -52.29
C ARG A 25 -53.98 39.93 -52.23
N GLY A 26 -55.02 40.19 -51.42
CA GLY A 26 -55.48 41.19 -50.40
C GLY A 26 -57.05 41.11 -50.32
N PRO A 27 -57.84 41.90 -49.54
CA PRO A 27 -57.57 42.98 -48.57
C PRO A 27 -58.16 42.72 -47.14
N ALA A 28 -58.39 43.78 -46.32
CA ALA A 28 -58.87 43.75 -44.91
C ALA A 28 -60.25 44.43 -44.69
N PRO A 29 -60.82 44.51 -43.45
CA PRO A 29 -60.56 45.70 -42.60
C PRO A 29 -60.64 45.55 -41.04
N HIS A 30 -59.82 46.36 -40.33
CA HIS A 30 -60.04 47.11 -39.05
C HIS A 30 -60.74 46.51 -37.79
N PRO A 31 -60.60 47.12 -36.57
CA PRO A 31 -59.64 48.13 -36.05
C PRO A 31 -58.78 47.49 -34.90
N SER A 32 -58.20 48.08 -33.84
CA SER A 32 -58.09 49.43 -33.21
C SER A 32 -56.71 49.56 -32.49
N PRO A 33 -56.15 50.76 -32.25
CA PRO A 33 -54.84 50.91 -31.58
C PRO A 33 -54.91 50.97 -30.03
N ARG A 34 -53.82 50.58 -29.36
CA ARG A 34 -53.45 51.04 -28.01
C ARG A 34 -51.95 51.30 -27.93
N LEU A 35 -51.57 52.38 -27.24
CA LEU A 35 -50.19 52.84 -27.08
C LEU A 35 -49.54 52.31 -25.79
N ARG A 36 -48.21 52.29 -25.80
CA ARG A 36 -47.29 52.50 -24.64
C ARG A 36 -47.48 51.60 -23.40
N GLY A 37 -46.47 50.78 -23.13
CA GLY A 37 -46.40 50.00 -21.89
C GLY A 37 -45.07 49.27 -21.69
N GLU A 38 -43.94 49.97 -21.69
CA GLU A 38 -42.66 49.39 -21.29
C GLU A 38 -42.64 49.14 -19.76
N GLY A 39 -43.22 48.00 -19.37
CA GLY A 39 -43.07 47.48 -18.01
C GLY A 39 -41.62 47.06 -17.78
N PRO A 40 -41.00 47.43 -16.64
CA PRO A 40 -39.59 47.15 -16.41
C PRO A 40 -39.33 45.65 -16.38
N ARG A 41 -38.31 45.20 -17.11
CA ARG A 41 -37.75 43.86 -16.94
C ARG A 41 -37.35 43.71 -15.47
N LYS A 42 -38.07 42.86 -14.73
CA LYS A 42 -37.68 42.46 -13.37
C LYS A 42 -36.41 41.61 -13.46
N GLY A 43 -35.27 42.27 -13.60
CA GLY A 43 -33.97 41.68 -13.36
C GLY A 43 -33.97 41.13 -11.93
N GLY A 44 -34.09 39.82 -11.80
CA GLY A 44 -33.98 39.14 -10.51
C GLY A 44 -32.56 39.34 -10.02
N ALA A 45 -32.34 40.37 -9.20
CA ALA A 45 -31.03 40.68 -8.66
C ALA A 45 -30.50 39.44 -7.92
N ALA A 46 -29.46 38.83 -8.47
CA ALA A 46 -28.79 37.71 -7.86
C ALA A 46 -28.25 38.17 -6.51
N ARG A 47 -28.90 37.77 -5.43
CA ARG A 47 -28.48 38.13 -4.07
C ARG A 47 -27.16 37.40 -3.80
N SER A 48 -26.05 38.09 -3.99
CA SER A 48 -24.74 37.67 -3.53
C SER A 48 -24.75 37.66 -1.99
N GLY A 49 -25.23 36.56 -1.41
CA GLY A 49 -25.16 36.32 0.01
C GLY A 49 -23.71 36.23 0.43
N GLY A 50 -23.19 37.31 1.04
CA GLY A 50 -21.88 37.28 1.68
C GLY A 50 -21.91 36.27 2.83
N PHE A 51 -20.88 35.42 2.89
CA PHE A 51 -20.74 34.38 3.90
C PHE A 51 -20.83 34.99 5.31
N SER A 52 -21.66 34.42 6.18
CA SER A 52 -21.76 34.93 7.55
C SER A 52 -20.51 34.59 8.36
N LEU A 53 -20.08 35.47 9.27
CA LEU A 53 -18.97 35.16 10.19
C LEU A 53 -19.28 33.90 11.03
N LEU A 54 -20.55 33.70 11.39
CA LEU A 54 -20.99 32.50 12.12
C LEU A 54 -20.95 31.24 11.23
N GLU A 55 -21.29 31.38 9.95
CA GLU A 55 -21.21 30.31 8.96
C GLU A 55 -19.76 29.88 8.72
N LEU A 56 -18.83 30.84 8.63
CA LEU A 56 -17.39 30.58 8.57
C LEU A 56 -16.89 29.83 9.82
N VAL A 57 -17.29 30.28 11.02
CA VAL A 57 -16.90 29.61 12.28
C VAL A 57 -17.45 28.17 12.34
N VAL A 58 -18.70 27.95 11.94
CA VAL A 58 -19.29 26.59 11.89
C VAL A 58 -18.57 25.70 10.88
N VAL A 59 -18.29 26.20 9.66
CA VAL A 59 -17.56 25.44 8.64
C VAL A 59 -16.13 25.12 9.09
N VAL A 60 -15.41 26.06 9.70
CA VAL A 60 -14.07 25.82 10.25
C VAL A 60 -14.11 24.80 11.39
N ALA A 61 -15.10 24.85 12.29
CA ALA A 61 -15.28 23.88 13.36
C ALA A 61 -15.57 22.46 12.83
N LEU A 62 -16.46 22.33 11.83
CA LEU A 62 -16.75 21.06 11.16
C LEU A 62 -15.50 20.48 10.47
N ILE A 63 -14.75 21.32 9.75
CA ILE A 63 -13.48 20.94 9.11
C ILE A 63 -12.47 20.47 10.17
N ALA A 64 -12.31 21.18 11.28
CA ALA A 64 -11.38 20.80 12.35
C ALA A 64 -11.71 19.43 12.97
N VAL A 65 -12.99 19.14 13.22
CA VAL A 65 -13.44 17.82 13.71
C VAL A 65 -13.15 16.71 12.69
N LEU A 66 -13.43 16.94 11.41
CA LEU A 66 -13.14 15.97 10.34
C LEU A 66 -11.63 15.69 10.21
N TRP A 67 -10.79 16.73 10.29
CA TRP A 67 -9.33 16.58 10.27
C TRP A 67 -8.80 15.79 11.46
N PHE A 68 -9.31 16.04 12.67
CA PHE A 68 -8.91 15.31 13.87
C PHE A 68 -9.17 13.79 13.73
N VAL A 69 -10.38 13.42 13.29
CA VAL A 69 -10.76 12.01 13.03
C VAL A 69 -9.94 11.40 11.90
N ALA A 70 -9.67 12.16 10.83
CA ALA A 70 -8.87 11.69 9.69
C ALA A 70 -7.40 11.39 10.06
N ILE A 71 -6.77 12.26 10.85
CA ILE A 71 -5.38 12.08 11.33
C ILE A 71 -5.29 10.83 12.22
N ASP A 72 -6.18 10.71 13.21
CA ASP A 72 -6.22 9.57 14.14
C ASP A 72 -6.46 8.23 13.42
N ARG A 73 -7.31 8.21 12.39
CA ARG A 73 -7.50 7.03 11.52
C ARG A 73 -6.28 6.75 10.64
N MET A 74 -5.64 7.77 10.08
CA MET A 74 -4.46 7.66 9.22
C MET A 74 -3.26 7.07 9.98
N LEU A 75 -3.02 7.49 11.22
CA LEU A 75 -1.93 6.97 12.05
C LEU A 75 -2.08 5.46 12.32
N ARG A 76 -3.28 4.99 12.69
CA ARG A 76 -3.56 3.55 12.84
C ARG A 76 -3.33 2.76 11.55
N LEU A 77 -3.82 3.26 10.41
CA LEU A 77 -3.63 2.58 9.12
C LEU A 77 -2.16 2.42 8.73
N ARG A 78 -1.29 3.36 9.10
CA ARG A 78 0.17 3.26 8.84
C ARG A 78 0.84 2.16 9.65
N ILE A 79 0.45 2.00 10.91
CA ILE A 79 0.93 0.94 11.82
C ILE A 79 0.46 -0.44 11.32
N ASP A 80 -0.84 -0.57 11.01
CA ASP A 80 -1.40 -1.82 10.47
C ASP A 80 -0.75 -2.18 9.12
N ALA A 81 -0.50 -1.21 8.24
CA ALA A 81 0.18 -1.42 6.97
C ALA A 81 1.64 -1.86 7.13
N GLU A 82 2.40 -1.28 8.08
CA GLU A 82 3.77 -1.73 8.37
C GLU A 82 3.78 -3.19 8.85
N ARG A 83 2.92 -3.51 9.82
CA ARG A 83 2.75 -4.86 10.35
C ARG A 83 2.40 -5.87 9.26
N VAL A 84 1.43 -5.54 8.39
CA VAL A 84 1.01 -6.41 7.28
C VAL A 84 2.12 -6.59 6.26
N ALA A 85 2.83 -5.53 5.87
CA ALA A 85 3.95 -5.62 4.93
C ALA A 85 5.09 -6.50 5.49
N MET A 86 5.45 -6.34 6.77
CA MET A 86 6.43 -7.21 7.44
C MET A 86 5.97 -8.68 7.45
N LEU A 87 4.69 -8.94 7.77
CA LEU A 87 4.12 -10.29 7.78
C LEU A 87 4.02 -10.92 6.38
N GLN A 88 3.77 -10.14 5.33
CA GLN A 88 3.76 -10.61 3.94
C GLN A 88 5.15 -11.09 3.51
N VAL A 89 6.21 -10.32 3.81
CA VAL A 89 7.60 -10.73 3.55
C VAL A 89 7.95 -12.02 4.32
N LEU A 90 7.59 -12.10 5.61
CA LEU A 90 7.78 -13.33 6.40
C LEU A 90 6.98 -14.53 5.86
N GLY A 91 5.81 -14.30 5.25
CA GLY A 91 5.03 -15.31 4.55
C GLY A 91 5.74 -15.82 3.31
N GLY A 92 6.16 -14.91 2.41
CA GLY A 92 6.90 -15.26 1.19
C GLY A 92 8.19 -16.02 1.48
N LEU A 93 8.97 -15.56 2.47
CA LEU A 93 10.21 -16.24 2.90
C LEU A 93 9.96 -17.66 3.41
N ARG A 94 8.84 -17.91 4.12
CA ARG A 94 8.48 -19.27 4.59
C ARG A 94 8.10 -20.19 3.43
N SER A 95 7.36 -19.68 2.44
CA SER A 95 7.03 -20.44 1.23
C SER A 95 8.28 -20.76 0.40
N ALA A 96 9.19 -19.79 0.23
CA ALA A 96 10.44 -19.98 -0.49
C ALA A 96 11.37 -20.98 0.22
N LEU A 97 11.53 -20.89 1.55
CA LEU A 97 12.25 -21.87 2.36
C LEU A 97 11.65 -23.28 2.23
N GLY A 98 10.31 -23.41 2.19
CA GLY A 98 9.64 -24.69 1.99
C GLY A 98 9.95 -25.34 0.64
N LEU A 99 9.99 -24.54 -0.43
CA LEU A 99 10.34 -24.99 -1.78
C LEU A 99 11.83 -25.36 -1.91
N GLU A 100 12.72 -24.52 -1.39
CA GLU A 100 14.17 -24.76 -1.34
C GLU A 100 14.51 -26.06 -0.58
N VAL A 101 13.82 -26.32 0.56
CA VAL A 101 13.94 -27.59 1.28
C VAL A 101 13.46 -28.77 0.44
N ALA A 102 12.30 -28.65 -0.23
CA ALA A 102 11.77 -29.73 -1.07
C ALA A 102 12.72 -30.06 -2.22
N GLU A 103 13.25 -29.07 -2.93
CA GLU A 103 14.21 -29.27 -4.03
C GLU A 103 15.53 -29.86 -3.52
N ARG A 104 16.06 -29.37 -2.39
CA ARG A 104 17.27 -29.94 -1.75
C ARG A 104 17.10 -31.40 -1.37
N VAL A 105 15.99 -31.75 -0.72
CA VAL A 105 15.72 -33.14 -0.31
C VAL A 105 15.60 -34.06 -1.53
N VAL A 106 14.95 -33.62 -2.60
CA VAL A 106 14.82 -34.39 -3.85
C VAL A 106 16.17 -34.55 -4.57
N ARG A 107 17.03 -33.52 -4.59
CA ARG A 107 18.31 -33.55 -5.34
C ARG A 107 19.50 -34.13 -4.56
N ARG A 108 19.54 -33.95 -3.23
CA ARG A 108 20.72 -34.18 -2.37
C ARG A 108 20.39 -34.88 -1.05
N GLY A 109 19.13 -35.19 -0.78
CA GLY A 109 18.70 -35.81 0.47
C GLY A 109 18.68 -34.86 1.67
N LEU A 110 18.16 -35.36 2.80
CA LEU A 110 17.86 -34.58 4.02
C LEU A 110 19.08 -33.87 4.64
N ALA A 111 20.29 -34.42 4.52
CA ALA A 111 21.49 -33.80 5.09
C ALA A 111 21.78 -32.40 4.50
N SER A 112 21.46 -32.16 3.23
CA SER A 112 21.67 -30.87 2.53
C SER A 112 20.78 -29.73 3.01
N VAL A 113 19.78 -30.03 3.85
CA VAL A 113 18.92 -29.04 4.52
C VAL A 113 19.69 -28.30 5.61
N THR A 114 20.73 -28.92 6.20
CA THR A 114 21.53 -28.30 7.26
C THR A 114 22.34 -27.09 6.76
N GLU A 115 22.70 -27.06 5.47
CA GLU A 115 23.35 -25.93 4.79
C GLU A 115 22.54 -24.61 4.90
N LEU A 116 21.21 -24.70 5.09
CA LEU A 116 20.35 -23.51 5.22
C LEU A 116 20.43 -22.84 6.60
N GLN A 117 21.07 -23.46 7.59
CA GLN A 117 21.10 -22.96 8.97
C GLN A 117 21.87 -21.63 9.09
N GLY A 118 21.13 -20.54 9.26
CA GLY A 118 21.70 -19.19 9.26
C GLY A 118 22.15 -18.70 7.87
N ALA A 119 21.69 -19.32 6.79
CA ALA A 119 21.75 -18.71 5.46
C ALA A 119 20.84 -17.46 5.39
N ASN A 120 21.12 -16.56 4.46
CA ASN A 120 20.29 -15.38 4.21
C ASN A 120 19.03 -15.78 3.39
N PRO A 121 17.81 -15.76 3.97
CA PRO A 121 16.64 -16.26 3.27
C PRO A 121 16.13 -15.29 2.20
N MET A 122 16.61 -14.05 2.15
CA MET A 122 16.28 -13.10 1.07
C MET A 122 16.88 -13.50 -0.28
N GLU A 123 17.90 -14.36 -0.30
CA GLU A 123 18.45 -14.95 -1.52
C GLU A 123 17.46 -15.91 -2.20
N LEU A 124 16.46 -16.41 -1.47
CA LEU A 124 15.44 -17.35 -1.98
C LEU A 124 14.22 -16.64 -2.60
N LEU A 125 14.17 -15.30 -2.58
CA LEU A 125 13.08 -14.52 -3.18
C LEU A 125 13.46 -14.09 -4.60
N ALA A 126 12.63 -14.46 -5.58
CA ALA A 126 12.79 -14.04 -6.98
C ALA A 126 12.76 -12.51 -7.16
N GLU A 127 11.96 -11.81 -6.35
CA GLU A 127 12.01 -10.36 -6.19
C GLU A 127 12.17 -10.05 -4.69
N ARG A 128 13.20 -9.26 -4.34
CA ARG A 128 13.47 -8.86 -2.95
C ARG A 128 12.62 -7.63 -2.60
N PRO A 129 12.16 -7.49 -1.34
CA PRO A 129 11.42 -6.32 -0.91
C PRO A 129 12.20 -5.03 -1.18
N HIS A 130 11.56 -4.01 -1.75
CA HIS A 130 12.18 -2.71 -2.10
C HIS A 130 12.85 -1.99 -0.91
N ASN A 131 12.52 -2.38 0.32
CA ASN A 131 13.07 -1.87 1.58
C ASN A 131 14.15 -2.77 2.19
N TYR A 132 14.62 -3.81 1.48
CA TYR A 132 15.78 -4.62 1.85
C TYR A 132 17.08 -3.92 1.43
N VAL A 133 17.91 -3.53 2.42
CA VAL A 133 19.16 -2.78 2.20
C VAL A 133 20.39 -3.68 2.03
N GLY A 134 20.21 -4.98 1.84
CA GLY A 134 21.28 -5.96 1.60
C GLY A 134 21.78 -6.68 2.85
N GLU A 135 22.96 -7.30 2.70
CA GLU A 135 23.73 -7.87 3.80
C GLU A 135 24.67 -6.83 4.41
N LEU A 136 24.79 -6.83 5.73
CA LEU A 136 25.60 -5.87 6.49
C LEU A 136 26.42 -6.61 7.55
N ASP A 137 27.70 -6.25 7.72
CA ASP A 137 28.60 -6.86 8.70
C ASP A 137 28.43 -6.21 10.09
N GLY A 138 27.47 -6.69 10.88
CA GLY A 138 27.24 -6.26 12.27
C GLY A 138 26.91 -4.77 12.46
N PRO A 139 25.99 -4.17 11.67
CA PRO A 139 25.76 -2.72 11.66
C PRO A 139 25.18 -2.20 12.99
N ASP A 140 25.44 -0.91 13.26
CA ASP A 140 24.67 -0.11 14.22
C ASP A 140 23.20 -0.01 13.74
N PRO A 141 22.23 -0.61 14.45
CA PRO A 141 20.83 -0.62 14.02
C PRO A 141 20.20 0.78 13.97
N SER A 142 20.83 1.78 14.59
CA SER A 142 20.42 3.18 14.56
C SER A 142 20.63 3.82 13.19
N ARG A 143 21.57 3.31 12.38
CA ARG A 143 21.95 3.83 11.05
C ARG A 143 21.19 3.19 9.89
N VAL A 144 20.70 1.96 10.06
CA VAL A 144 19.83 1.31 9.06
C VAL A 144 18.47 2.05 9.00
N PRO A 145 17.91 2.41 7.84
CA PRO A 145 16.66 3.17 7.77
C PRO A 145 15.47 2.51 8.51
N PRO A 146 14.55 3.28 9.13
CA PRO A 146 13.34 2.72 9.76
C PRO A 146 12.36 2.12 8.75
N GLY A 147 11.82 0.95 9.08
CA GLY A 147 10.94 0.16 8.20
C GLY A 147 11.68 -0.59 7.09
N SER A 148 12.96 -0.92 7.29
CA SER A 148 13.81 -1.65 6.33
C SER A 148 14.24 -3.02 6.85
N TRP A 149 14.46 -3.94 5.91
CA TRP A 149 15.05 -5.25 6.14
C TRP A 149 16.56 -5.21 5.88
N TYR A 150 17.34 -5.98 6.65
CA TYR A 150 18.75 -6.26 6.36
C TYR A 150 19.14 -7.64 6.90
N PHE A 151 20.22 -8.23 6.37
CA PHE A 151 20.79 -9.45 6.93
C PHE A 151 22.10 -9.12 7.67
N ASP A 152 22.17 -9.42 8.96
CA ASP A 152 23.41 -9.28 9.73
C ASP A 152 24.28 -10.53 9.57
N ARG A 153 25.36 -10.37 8.81
CA ARG A 153 26.32 -11.44 8.45
C ARG A 153 27.06 -11.98 9.67
N ARG A 154 27.26 -11.15 10.70
CA ARG A 154 27.97 -11.50 11.94
C ARG A 154 27.11 -12.36 12.88
N THR A 155 25.81 -12.08 12.99
CA THR A 155 24.89 -12.85 13.86
C THR A 155 24.08 -13.92 13.13
N ARG A 156 24.15 -13.94 11.79
CA ARG A 156 23.34 -14.77 10.87
C ARG A 156 21.85 -14.64 11.19
N MET A 157 21.39 -13.40 11.16
CA MET A 157 20.00 -13.02 11.43
C MET A 157 19.47 -12.12 10.31
N LEU A 158 18.26 -12.42 9.83
CA LEU A 158 17.47 -11.46 9.09
C LEU A 158 16.82 -10.51 10.11
N VAL A 159 16.92 -9.20 9.89
CA VAL A 159 16.45 -8.18 10.82
C VAL A 159 15.53 -7.19 10.11
N TYR A 160 14.43 -6.83 10.76
CA TYR A 160 13.56 -5.73 10.37
C TYR A 160 13.65 -4.60 11.39
N ARG A 161 14.14 -3.41 11.00
CA ARG A 161 14.05 -2.22 11.85
C ARG A 161 12.64 -1.65 11.74
N VAL A 162 11.96 -1.45 12.86
CA VAL A 162 10.58 -0.92 12.90
C VAL A 162 10.57 0.58 12.54
N ARG A 163 9.50 1.03 11.86
CA ARG A 163 9.23 2.43 11.47
C ARG A 163 8.38 3.17 12.50
N TYR A 164 7.37 2.51 13.07
CA TYR A 164 6.50 3.05 14.13
C TYR A 164 6.78 2.36 15.48
N PRO A 165 7.93 2.66 16.14
CA PRO A 165 8.38 1.97 17.35
C PRO A 165 7.39 2.06 18.51
N GLU A 166 6.56 3.10 18.57
CA GLU A 166 5.50 3.28 19.56
C GLU A 166 4.47 2.13 19.57
N ALA A 167 4.35 1.42 18.45
CA ALA A 167 3.42 0.32 18.25
C ALA A 167 4.06 -1.08 18.34
N PHE A 168 5.33 -1.19 18.73
CA PHE A 168 6.06 -2.47 18.80
C PHE A 168 6.62 -2.71 20.21
N GLU A 169 6.60 -3.96 20.67
CA GLU A 169 7.18 -4.37 21.96
C GLU A 169 7.89 -5.72 21.84
N GLY A 170 8.91 -5.94 22.68
CA GLY A 170 9.84 -7.06 22.56
C GLY A 170 10.93 -6.76 21.55
N GLY A 171 11.53 -7.81 20.96
CA GLY A 171 12.81 -7.68 20.26
C GLY A 171 14.00 -7.52 21.23
N PRO A 172 15.19 -7.18 20.73
CA PRO A 172 16.38 -6.96 21.56
C PRO A 172 16.24 -5.71 22.45
N PRO A 173 16.74 -5.72 23.69
CA PRO A 173 16.60 -4.58 24.61
C PRO A 173 17.53 -3.40 24.26
N GLU A 174 18.65 -3.60 23.57
CA GLU A 174 19.59 -2.53 23.22
C GLU A 174 19.27 -1.93 21.84
N GLY A 175 19.25 -0.60 21.72
CA GLY A 175 19.08 0.11 20.45
C GLY A 175 17.62 0.21 19.96
N PRO A 176 17.38 0.63 18.71
CA PRO A 176 16.03 0.86 18.20
C PRO A 176 15.21 -0.45 18.04
N PRO A 177 13.88 -0.40 18.27
CA PRO A 177 13.00 -1.56 18.10
C PRO A 177 13.14 -2.24 16.73
N ARG A 178 13.31 -3.56 16.78
CA ARG A 178 13.55 -4.41 15.61
C ARG A 178 13.12 -5.85 15.89
N ALA A 179 12.58 -6.52 14.90
CA ALA A 179 12.36 -7.96 14.95
C ALA A 179 13.55 -8.68 14.30
N ARG A 180 14.13 -9.66 14.99
CA ARG A 180 15.19 -10.53 14.45
C ARG A 180 14.66 -11.92 14.17
N PHE A 181 15.11 -12.52 13.07
CA PHE A 181 14.69 -13.83 12.61
C PHE A 181 15.90 -14.67 12.20
N ARG A 182 15.81 -15.98 12.42
CA ARG A 182 16.83 -16.96 12.02
C ARG A 182 16.19 -18.09 11.24
N VAL A 183 16.93 -18.60 10.26
CA VAL A 183 16.61 -19.85 9.56
C VAL A 183 17.08 -21.01 10.45
N GLU A 184 16.12 -21.74 11.00
CA GLU A 184 16.35 -22.85 11.93
C GLU A 184 15.95 -24.18 11.27
N VAL A 185 16.86 -25.15 11.34
CA VAL A 185 16.57 -26.54 10.95
C VAL A 185 15.72 -27.18 12.03
N LEU A 186 14.59 -27.76 11.64
CA LEU A 186 13.77 -28.61 12.50
C LEU A 186 14.26 -30.04 12.34
N TRP A 187 14.58 -30.68 13.46
CA TRP A 187 15.06 -32.05 13.53
C TRP A 187 14.34 -32.78 14.66
N ARG A 188 14.34 -34.11 14.58
CA ARG A 188 13.91 -34.99 15.66
C ARG A 188 15.11 -35.81 16.07
N ASP A 189 15.59 -35.49 17.26
CA ASP A 189 16.50 -36.28 18.09
C ASP A 189 16.04 -37.75 18.12
N ARG A 190 16.93 -38.67 17.73
CA ARG A 190 16.64 -40.11 17.67
C ARG A 190 17.51 -40.98 18.57
N ASP A 191 18.67 -40.51 18.99
CA ASP A 191 19.59 -41.23 19.89
C ASP A 191 19.65 -40.64 21.31
N GLY A 192 19.16 -39.42 21.50
CA GLY A 192 19.04 -38.73 22.78
C GLY A 192 20.22 -37.84 23.15
N ASP A 193 21.16 -37.57 22.24
CA ASP A 193 22.38 -36.79 22.53
C ASP A 193 22.16 -35.26 22.62
N GLY A 194 21.03 -34.75 22.12
CA GLY A 194 20.69 -33.32 22.17
C GLY A 194 21.40 -32.46 21.11
N ARG A 195 22.08 -33.06 20.14
CA ARG A 195 22.69 -32.41 18.97
C ARG A 195 22.10 -33.00 17.70
N LEU A 196 22.31 -32.29 16.59
CA LEU A 196 21.92 -32.74 15.26
C LEU A 196 23.02 -33.64 14.66
N ASP A 197 22.80 -34.95 14.58
CA ASP A 197 23.56 -35.84 13.69
C ASP A 197 22.75 -36.13 12.41
N PRO A 198 23.17 -35.64 11.23
CA PRO A 198 22.55 -35.96 9.94
C PRO A 198 22.52 -37.45 9.55
N ARG A 199 23.13 -38.34 10.33
CA ARG A 199 23.10 -39.81 10.14
C ARG A 199 22.13 -40.52 11.08
N ALA A 200 22.05 -40.12 12.35
CA ALA A 200 21.13 -40.70 13.33
C ALA A 200 19.72 -40.09 13.22
N ASP A 201 19.63 -38.76 13.09
CA ASP A 201 18.39 -38.00 13.20
C ASP A 201 17.55 -37.96 11.92
N SER A 202 16.26 -37.65 12.11
CA SER A 202 15.42 -37.19 11.00
C SER A 202 15.26 -35.67 11.05
N VAL A 203 15.87 -34.99 10.07
CA VAL A 203 15.51 -33.60 9.72
C VAL A 203 14.03 -33.57 9.30
N GLY A 204 13.24 -32.77 10.00
CA GLY A 204 11.80 -32.58 9.74
C GLY A 204 11.48 -31.37 8.87
N GLY A 205 12.43 -30.48 8.62
CA GLY A 205 12.28 -29.32 7.73
C GLY A 205 13.07 -28.10 8.18
N VAL A 206 12.63 -26.91 7.78
CA VAL A 206 13.22 -25.62 8.16
C VAL A 206 12.11 -24.63 8.50
N ARG A 207 12.35 -23.73 9.46
CA ARG A 207 11.47 -22.60 9.77
C ARG A 207 12.23 -21.27 9.81
N LEU A 208 11.54 -20.19 9.47
CA LEU A 208 11.97 -18.83 9.79
C LEU A 208 11.37 -18.43 11.14
N ALA A 209 12.16 -18.58 12.20
CA ALA A 209 11.76 -18.32 13.58
C ALA A 209 12.15 -16.91 14.04
N PRO A 210 11.37 -16.25 14.91
CA PRO A 210 11.82 -15.06 15.61
C PRO A 210 12.84 -15.43 16.69
N VAL A 211 13.93 -14.65 16.82
CA VAL A 211 14.97 -14.89 17.83
C VAL A 211 14.52 -14.37 19.21
N GLU A 212 13.82 -13.23 19.22
CA GLU A 212 13.17 -12.68 20.41
C GLU A 212 11.64 -12.70 20.25
N PRO A 213 10.87 -12.90 21.33
CA PRO A 213 9.44 -12.63 21.29
C PRO A 213 9.18 -11.15 21.00
N TYR A 214 8.18 -10.87 20.17
CA TYR A 214 7.70 -9.52 19.92
C TYR A 214 6.18 -9.49 19.71
N ARG A 215 5.57 -8.32 19.89
CA ARG A 215 4.15 -8.06 19.62
C ARG A 215 3.93 -6.67 19.05
N TRP A 216 2.81 -6.50 18.34
CA TRP A 216 2.36 -5.21 17.82
C TRP A 216 1.15 -4.72 18.64
N LYS A 217 1.14 -3.44 19.02
CA LYS A 217 0.05 -2.79 19.77
C LYS A 217 -1.15 -2.50 18.89
N THR A 218 -1.91 -3.52 18.53
CA THR A 218 -3.25 -3.32 17.96
C THR A 218 -4.18 -2.79 19.07
N ARG A 219 -4.41 -1.47 19.12
CA ARG A 219 -5.42 -0.86 20.01
C ARG A 219 -6.84 -1.23 19.52
N ARG A 220 -7.24 -2.48 19.79
CA ARG A 220 -8.61 -3.02 19.69
C ARG A 220 -9.15 -3.51 21.04
N GLU A 221 -8.49 -3.11 22.13
CA GLU A 221 -9.02 -3.10 23.48
C GLU A 221 -8.95 -1.64 23.97
N GLY A 222 -9.97 -1.17 24.68
CA GLY A 222 -10.13 0.24 25.03
C GLY A 222 -11.15 0.99 24.15
N ALA A 223 -12.38 0.49 24.09
CA ALA A 223 -13.58 1.32 23.98
C ALA A 223 -14.47 0.98 25.20
N PRO A 224 -14.76 1.95 26.09
CA PRO A 224 -15.84 1.82 27.07
C PRO A 224 -17.21 2.00 26.40
#